data_AF-A0A2E0SVA2-F1
#
_entry.id   AF-A0A2E0SVA2-F1
#
_cell.length_a   1.000
_cell.length_b   1.000
_cell.length_c   1.000
_cell.angle_alpha   90.00
_cell.angle_beta   90.00
_cell.angle_gamma   90.00
#
_symmetry.space_group_name_H-M   'P 1'
#
loop_
_entity.id
_entity.type
_entity.pdbx_description
1 polymer ?
#
loop_
_entity_poly.entity_id
_entity_poly.type
_entity_poly.pdbx_seq_one_letter_code
_entity_poly.pdbx_strand_id
1 'polypeptide(L)' 'MTDCGCEKAKAELEEYLHRELSDEDFRDVSEHLENCPDCNGEHLVGLTLLQKLQSSCQEKAPDELRRAILDRLDGAATH' A
#
# COMPACT_ATOMS: atom_id res chain seq x y z
N MET A 1 5.04 23.91 -19.23
CA MET A 1 4.15 22.91 -18.62
C MET A 1 5.07 21.95 -17.91
N THR A 2 5.16 22.10 -16.59
CA THR A 2 6.04 21.26 -15.76
C THR A 2 5.48 19.86 -15.82
N ASP A 3 6.27 18.92 -16.32
CA ASP A 3 5.93 17.50 -16.26
C ASP A 3 5.85 17.11 -14.79
N CYS A 4 4.64 16.94 -14.28
CA CYS A 4 4.38 16.62 -12.88
C CYS A 4 4.73 15.15 -12.56
N GLY A 5 5.11 14.34 -13.56
CA GLY A 5 5.39 12.91 -13.38
C GLY A 5 4.15 12.02 -13.28
N CYS A 6 2.95 12.58 -13.52
CA CYS A 6 1.68 11.84 -13.37
C CYS A 6 1.56 10.64 -14.31
N GLU A 7 2.09 10.71 -15.53
CA GLU A 7 2.02 9.60 -16.48
C GLU A 7 2.81 8.39 -15.98
N LYS A 8 4.03 8.59 -15.46
CA LYS A 8 4.84 7.54 -14.83
C LYS A 8 4.11 6.99 -13.60
N ALA A 9 3.67 7.87 -12.68
CA ALA A 9 3.02 7.46 -11.45
C ALA A 9 1.73 6.66 -11.69
N LYS A 10 0.94 7.03 -12.71
CA LYS A 10 -0.27 6.28 -13.09
C LYS A 10 0.06 4.94 -13.76
N ALA A 11 1.11 4.90 -14.58
CA ALA A 11 1.54 3.66 -15.23
C ALA A 11 2.05 2.62 -14.22
N GLU A 12 2.63 3.07 -13.10
CA GLU A 12 3.20 2.21 -12.06
C GLU A 12 2.28 2.03 -10.84
N LEU A 13 1.07 2.60 -10.88
CA LEU A 13 0.17 2.66 -9.72
C LEU A 13 -0.33 1.27 -9.31
N GLU A 14 -0.55 0.38 -10.27
CA GLU A 14 -1.01 -0.99 -9.98
C GLU A 14 0.11 -1.76 -9.26
N GLU A 15 1.33 -1.76 -9.79
CA GLU A 15 2.50 -2.37 -9.16
C GLU A 15 2.78 -1.76 -7.77
N TYR A 16 2.56 -0.45 -7.62
CA TYR A 16 2.65 0.22 -6.31
C TYR A 16 1.66 -0.37 -5.29
N LEU A 17 0.38 -0.48 -5.68
CA LEU A 17 -0.68 -1.04 -4.83
C LEU A 17 -0.39 -2.49 -4.42
N HIS A 18 0.22 -3.26 -5.32
CA HIS A 18 0.56 -4.66 -5.11
C HIS A 18 1.94 -4.88 -4.47
N ARG A 19 2.72 -3.82 -4.20
CA ARG A 19 4.09 -3.86 -3.64
C ARG A 19 5.07 -4.61 -4.55
N GLU A 20 4.94 -4.42 -5.86
CA GLU A 20 5.72 -5.09 -6.90
C GLU A 20 6.76 -4.18 -7.57
N LEU A 21 6.91 -2.94 -7.07
CA LEU A 21 7.93 -2.00 -7.51
C LEU A 21 9.29 -2.24 -6.85
N SER A 22 10.34 -1.73 -7.50
CA SER A 22 11.65 -1.57 -6.86
C SER A 22 11.56 -0.60 -5.67
N ASP A 23 12.48 -0.68 -4.71
CA ASP A 23 12.48 0.25 -3.57
C ASP A 23 12.66 1.72 -4.01
N GLU A 24 13.31 1.96 -5.15
CA GLU A 24 13.49 3.30 -5.73
C GLU A 24 12.17 3.82 -6.30
N ASP A 25 11.55 3.08 -7.21
CA ASP A 25 10.27 3.48 -7.82
C ASP A 25 9.16 3.58 -6.77
N PHE A 26 9.18 2.71 -5.76
CA PHE A 26 8.23 2.79 -4.66
C PHE A 26 8.32 4.13 -3.91
N ARG A 27 9.55 4.63 -3.69
CA ARG A 27 9.76 5.94 -3.04
C ARG A 27 9.30 7.07 -3.94
N ASP A 28 9.67 7.04 -5.22
CA ASP A 28 9.30 8.06 -6.20
C ASP A 28 7.78 8.19 -6.36
N VAL A 29 7.09 7.05 -6.50
CA VAL A 29 5.62 7.03 -6.61
C VAL A 29 4.98 7.48 -5.30
N SER A 30 5.51 7.07 -4.14
CA SER A 30 5.00 7.54 -2.84
C SER A 30 5.09 9.06 -2.70
N GLU A 31 6.25 9.64 -3.01
CA GLU A 31 6.46 11.10 -2.96
C GLU A 31 5.49 11.82 -3.92
N HIS A 32 5.27 11.27 -5.11
CA HIS A 32 4.31 11.84 -6.05
C HIS A 32 2.87 11.78 -5.51
N LEU A 33 2.44 10.65 -4.95
CA LEU A 33 1.09 10.48 -4.39
C LEU A 33 0.81 11.38 -3.18
N GLU A 34 1.85 11.80 -2.45
CA GLU A 34 1.73 12.77 -1.35
C GLU A 34 1.51 14.21 -1.86
N ASN A 35 2.08 14.54 -3.02
CA ASN A 35 2.10 15.90 -3.55
C ASN A 35 1.10 16.14 -4.69
N CYS A 36 0.49 15.09 -5.23
CA CYS A 36 -0.45 15.17 -6.36
C CYS A 36 -1.85 14.68 -5.98
N PRO A 37 -2.84 15.59 -5.80
CA PRO A 37 -4.21 15.21 -5.44
C PRO A 37 -4.89 14.28 -6.45
N ASP A 38 -4.62 14.45 -7.75
CA ASP A 38 -5.24 13.62 -8.79
C ASP A 38 -4.76 12.17 -8.70
N CYS A 39 -3.45 11.95 -8.60
CA CYS A 39 -2.89 10.60 -8.47
C CYS A 39 -3.22 9.99 -7.10
N ASN A 40 -3.30 10.80 -6.04
CA ASN A 40 -3.79 10.35 -4.74
C ASN A 40 -5.24 9.83 -4.83
N GLY A 41 -6.10 10.53 -5.60
CA GLY A 41 -7.47 10.10 -5.85
C GLY A 41 -7.54 8.71 -6.51
N GLU A 42 -6.75 8.48 -7.56
CA GLU A 42 -6.66 7.18 -8.23
C GLU A 42 -6.16 6.08 -7.27
N HIS A 43 -5.11 6.39 -6.49
CA HIS A 43 -4.58 5.48 -5.46
C HIS A 43 -5.65 5.07 -4.45
N LEU A 44 -6.45 6.02 -3.95
CA LEU A 44 -7.53 5.74 -3.00
C LEU A 44 -8.64 4.87 -3.60
N VAL A 45 -8.95 5.05 -4.89
CA VAL A 45 -9.91 4.18 -5.61
C VAL A 45 -9.38 2.75 -5.66
N GLY A 46 -8.13 2.56 -6.11
CA GLY A 46 -7.50 1.24 -6.17
C GLY A 46 -7.42 0.56 -4.80
N LEU A 47 -6.99 1.30 -3.77
CA LEU A 47 -6.93 0.81 -2.39
C LEU A 47 -8.31 0.38 -1.87
N THR A 48 -9.35 1.17 -2.15
CA THR A 48 -10.73 0.84 -1.75
C THR A 48 -11.21 -0.46 -2.39
N LEU A 49 -10.88 -0.69 -3.67
CA LEU A 49 -11.23 -1.93 -4.37
C LEU A 49 -10.50 -3.13 -3.75
N LEU A 50 -9.20 -3.02 -3.49
CA LEU A 50 -8.42 -4.08 -2.84
C LEU A 50 -8.96 -4.41 -1.45
N GLN A 51 -9.29 -3.40 -0.64
CA GLN A 51 -9.87 -3.60 0.69
C GLN A 51 -11.24 -4.31 0.61
N LYS A 52 -12.08 -3.96 -0.38
CA LYS A 52 -13.36 -4.66 -0.58
C LYS A 52 -13.17 -6.13 -0.94
N LEU A 53 -12.21 -6.43 -1.83
CA LEU A 53 -11.86 -7.81 -2.18
C LEU A 53 -11.37 -8.58 -0.95
N GLN A 54 -10.43 -8.01 -0.19
CA GLN A 54 -9.91 -8.60 1.04
C GLN A 54 -11.01 -8.85 2.08
N SER A 55 -11.92 -7.88 2.28
CA SER A 55 -13.03 -8.03 3.24
C SER A 55 -14.02 -9.14 2.87
N SER A 56 -14.09 -9.49 1.58
CA SER A 56 -14.91 -10.59 1.08
C SER A 56 -14.20 -11.93 1.19
N CYS A 57 -12.87 -11.94 1.36
CA CYS A 57 -12.10 -13.15 1.59
C CYS A 57 -12.30 -13.64 3.04
N GLN A 58 -12.71 -14.89 3.22
CA GLN A 58 -13.00 -15.48 4.53
C GLN A 58 -11.84 -16.31 5.11
N GLU A 59 -10.67 -16.28 4.45
CA GLU A 59 -9.49 -17.00 4.91
C GLU A 59 -8.95 -16.36 6.20
N LYS A 60 -9.04 -17.10 7.31
CA LYS A 60 -8.54 -16.65 8.61
C LYS A 60 -7.18 -17.28 8.87
N ALA A 61 -6.23 -16.44 9.26
CA ALA A 61 -4.94 -16.92 9.75
C ALA A 61 -5.12 -17.83 10.98
N PRO A 62 -4.27 -18.87 11.15
CA PRO A 62 -4.30 -19.72 12.34
C PRO A 62 -4.15 -18.92 13.65
N ASP A 63 -4.92 -19.25 14.67
CA ASP A 63 -4.93 -18.53 15.95
C ASP A 63 -3.56 -18.55 16.67
N GLU A 64 -2.77 -19.60 16.48
CA GLU A 64 -1.41 -19.69 17.00
C GLU A 64 -0.48 -18.63 16.41
N LEU A 65 -0.58 -18.40 15.09
CA LEU A 65 0.24 -17.42 14.39
C LEU A 65 -0.16 -16.01 14.82
N ARG A 66 -1.46 -15.76 14.94
CA ARG A 66 -1.98 -14.49 15.45
C ARG A 66 -1.45 -14.18 16.84
N ARG A 67 -1.49 -15.16 17.76
CA ARG A 67 -0.95 -15.02 19.12
C ARG A 67 0.56 -14.72 19.10
N ALA A 68 1.33 -15.50 18.34
CA ALA A 68 2.76 -15.31 18.22
C ALA A 68 3.15 -13.92 17.68
N ILE A 69 2.36 -13.35 16.76
CA ILE A 69 2.57 -11.99 16.25
C ILE A 69 2.28 -10.96 17.34
N LEU A 70 1.16 -11.08 18.05
CA LEU A 70 0.79 -10.14 19.12
C LEU A 70 1.82 -10.12 20.26
N ASP A 71 2.28 -11.30 20.70
CA ASP A 71 3.31 -11.40 21.75
C ASP A 71 4.62 -10.68 21.36
N ARG A 72 5.00 -10.75 20.07
CA ARG A 72 6.19 -10.05 19.55
C ARG A 72 6.01 -8.54 19.49
N LEU A 73 4.83 -8.06 19.11
CA LEU A 73 4.51 -6.64 19.06
C LEU A 73 4.49 -6.02 20.47
N ASP A 74 3.88 -6.71 21.44
CA ASP A 74 3.85 -6.27 22.84
C ASP A 74 5.26 -6.25 23.46
N GLY A 75 6.08 -7.27 23.16
CA GLY A 75 7.48 -7.31 23.56
C GLY A 75 8.32 -6.17 22.96
N ALA A 76 8.04 -5.76 21.71
CA ALA A 76 8.73 -4.66 21.03
C ALA A 76 8.29 -3.26 21.53
N ALA A 77 7.06 -3.10 21.99
CA ALA A 77 6.55 -1.83 22.54
C ALA A 77 7.03 -1.52 23.97
N THR A 78 7.70 -2.47 24.63
CA THR A 78 8.19 -2.34 26.01
C THR A 78 9.65 -1.83 26.06
N HIS A 79 10.23 -1.43 24.93
CA HIS A 79 11.56 -0.79 24.83
C HIS A 79 11.43 0.53 24.06
#